data_AF-A0A7Y8NTJ3-F1
#
_entry.id   AF-A0A7Y8NTJ3-F1
#
_cell.length_a   1.000
_cell.length_b   1.000
_cell.length_c   1.000
_cell.angle_alpha   90.00
_cell.angle_beta   90.00
_cell.angle_gamma   90.00
#
_symmetry.space_group_name_H-M   'P 1'
#
loop_
_entity.id
_entity.type
_entity.pdbx_description
1 polymer ?
#
loop_
_entity_poly.entity_id
_entity_poly.type
_entity_poly.pdbx_seq_one_letter_code
_entity_poly.pdbx_strand_id
1 'polypeptide(L)'
;MKWSAQNSAGQTRLVNAHLHTPYSFSAFSNIPQALDMAVAENVKIVGINDFYSTDGYDEWASACAERKLFPLFNIEYISLNREDQAAGIKVNDPNNPGRTYLSGKGLAFPAKLDEPFASQLSHLRKESNLHSLMMCNKINHLVDNCRGGFELNFDEIKASLTKGMVRERHLAKALREKIASRYHTVEEQEHFYKSLFGGKQLKSNLSNSAAVENEIRGNLLKAGGIAFIPEDPKAFLDMEDVCMLIRNAGGIPTYPLLADDNNGNFTDFEASKEKVAEILKKRNIFSVEFITTRNSLAVLEEYASYFEEQGFIVTLGTEHNTPAMEPIQLFARNNTPLSKKLLDINFQGACITAAHQYLVATEGVGYLNKKGKPDLKNRESYIALGKALIEHIIKS
;
A
#
# COMPACT_ATOMS: atom_id res chain seq x y z
N MET A 1 -24.71 -7.14 -24.57
CA MET A 1 -23.27 -7.47 -24.66
C MET A 1 -22.93 -8.24 -25.96
N LYS A 2 -23.02 -7.62 -27.14
CA LYS A 2 -22.53 -8.20 -28.41
C LYS A 2 -21.23 -7.52 -28.92
N TRP A 3 -20.79 -6.46 -28.24
CA TRP A 3 -19.61 -5.67 -28.61
C TRP A 3 -18.27 -6.32 -28.18
N SER A 4 -18.27 -7.17 -27.14
CA SER A 4 -17.04 -7.77 -26.58
C SER A 4 -16.41 -8.86 -27.44
N ALA A 5 -17.18 -9.48 -28.34
CA ALA A 5 -16.70 -10.63 -29.13
C ALA A 5 -15.85 -10.24 -30.36
N GLN A 6 -15.81 -8.96 -30.75
CA GLN A 6 -15.17 -8.56 -32.02
C GLN A 6 -13.98 -7.60 -31.89
N ASN A 7 -13.65 -7.04 -30.71
CA ASN A 7 -12.66 -5.95 -30.62
C ASN A 7 -11.60 -6.02 -29.50
N SER A 8 -11.23 -7.21 -28.99
CA SER A 8 -10.14 -7.30 -28.01
C SER A 8 -9.30 -8.59 -28.02
N ALA A 9 -9.10 -9.20 -29.19
CA ALA A 9 -8.04 -10.22 -29.30
C ALA A 9 -6.66 -9.54 -29.10
N GLY A 10 -6.00 -9.78 -27.95
CA GLY A 10 -4.54 -9.82 -27.91
C GLY A 10 -3.70 -8.78 -27.13
N GLN A 11 -4.22 -7.66 -26.61
CA GLN A 11 -3.34 -6.66 -25.95
C GLN A 11 -3.43 -6.66 -24.41
N THR A 12 -2.29 -6.91 -23.76
CA THR A 12 -2.07 -6.75 -22.33
C THR A 12 -1.89 -5.28 -22.00
N ARG A 13 -2.60 -4.77 -20.99
CA ARG A 13 -2.46 -3.39 -20.50
C ARG A 13 -1.52 -3.35 -19.31
N LEU A 14 -0.75 -2.26 -19.21
CA LEU A 14 0.08 -2.03 -18.03
C LEU A 14 -0.80 -1.64 -16.84
N VAL A 15 -0.53 -2.27 -15.71
CA VAL A 15 -1.30 -2.15 -14.47
C VAL A 15 -0.35 -1.80 -13.33
N ASN A 16 -0.77 -0.90 -12.47
CA ASN A 16 -0.22 -0.76 -11.12
C ASN A 16 -1.38 -0.78 -10.11
N ALA A 17 -1.52 -1.88 -9.37
CA ALA A 17 -2.66 -2.12 -8.50
C ALA A 17 -2.47 -1.62 -7.04
N HIS A 18 -1.36 -0.96 -6.74
CA HIS A 18 -1.04 -0.50 -5.38
C HIS A 18 -0.27 0.82 -5.43
N LEU A 19 -1.01 1.91 -5.25
CA LEU A 19 -0.52 3.27 -5.11
C LEU A 19 -1.10 3.89 -3.84
N HIS A 20 -0.24 4.42 -2.98
CA HIS A 20 -0.66 5.31 -1.91
C HIS A 20 -0.81 6.75 -2.41
N THR A 21 -1.71 7.49 -1.76
CA THR A 21 -1.99 8.90 -2.04
C THR A 21 -1.84 9.74 -0.75
N PRO A 22 -1.98 11.08 -0.82
CA PRO A 22 -1.97 11.91 0.39
C PRO A 22 -3.09 11.63 1.41
N TYR A 23 -4.05 10.74 1.11
CA TYR A 23 -5.04 10.25 2.08
C TYR A 23 -4.48 9.22 3.06
N SER A 24 -3.27 8.70 2.81
CA SER A 24 -2.40 8.10 3.83
C SER A 24 -1.03 8.77 3.81
N PHE A 25 0.05 8.06 3.51
CA PHE A 25 1.35 8.66 3.16
C PHE A 25 1.67 8.34 1.71
N SER A 26 2.19 9.29 0.96
CA SER A 26 2.61 9.06 -0.43
C SER A 26 3.84 9.89 -0.82
N ALA A 27 4.57 9.40 -1.83
CA ALA A 27 5.56 10.20 -2.56
C ALA A 27 4.93 11.40 -3.28
N PHE A 28 3.66 11.26 -3.69
CA PHE A 28 2.96 12.27 -4.49
C PHE A 28 2.44 13.41 -3.63
N SER A 29 2.44 14.61 -4.19
CA SER A 29 1.85 15.80 -3.58
C SER A 29 0.32 15.81 -3.66
N ASN A 30 -0.25 15.15 -4.67
CA ASN A 30 -1.69 15.04 -4.93
C ASN A 30 -1.98 13.86 -5.88
N ILE A 31 -3.25 13.47 -5.99
CA ILE A 31 -3.69 12.39 -6.90
C ILE A 31 -3.39 12.70 -8.37
N PRO A 32 -3.68 13.90 -8.91
CA PRO A 32 -3.34 14.25 -10.29
C PRO A 32 -1.89 13.97 -10.68
N GLN A 33 -0.92 14.26 -9.81
CA GLN A 33 0.50 13.98 -10.08
C GLN A 33 0.75 12.49 -10.36
N ALA A 34 0.21 11.59 -9.54
CA ALA A 34 0.36 10.15 -9.71
C ALA A 34 -0.24 9.66 -11.03
N LEU A 35 -1.42 10.20 -11.37
CA LEU A 35 -2.15 9.81 -12.58
C LEU A 35 -1.55 10.41 -13.86
N ASP A 36 -1.00 11.62 -13.80
CA ASP A 36 -0.27 12.24 -14.92
C ASP A 36 0.99 11.41 -15.25
N MET A 37 1.71 10.95 -14.22
CA MET A 37 2.82 10.01 -14.38
C MET A 37 2.35 8.68 -14.98
N ALA A 38 1.23 8.13 -14.52
CA ALA A 38 0.66 6.90 -15.08
C ALA A 38 0.36 7.05 -16.59
N VAL A 39 -0.21 8.19 -17.01
CA VAL A 39 -0.45 8.50 -18.42
C VAL A 39 0.86 8.58 -19.20
N ALA A 40 1.84 9.32 -18.69
CA ALA A 40 3.15 9.49 -19.33
C ALA A 40 3.90 8.17 -19.50
N GLU A 41 3.74 7.26 -18.54
CA GLU A 41 4.36 5.92 -18.52
C GLU A 41 3.45 4.84 -19.14
N ASN A 42 2.33 5.23 -19.75
CA ASN A 42 1.39 4.35 -20.44
C ASN A 42 0.77 3.24 -19.56
N VAL A 43 0.71 3.46 -18.25
CA VAL A 43 -0.05 2.63 -17.31
C VAL A 43 -1.53 2.96 -17.44
N LYS A 44 -2.39 1.95 -17.60
CA LYS A 44 -3.83 2.14 -17.92
C LYS A 44 -4.79 1.76 -16.81
N ILE A 45 -4.35 0.92 -15.89
CA ILE A 45 -5.14 0.52 -14.72
C ILE A 45 -4.33 0.87 -13.48
N VAL A 46 -4.94 1.62 -12.58
CA VAL A 46 -4.27 2.22 -11.41
C VAL A 46 -5.10 1.98 -10.16
N GLY A 47 -4.48 1.49 -9.09
CA GLY A 47 -5.16 1.13 -7.84
C GLY A 47 -4.75 1.99 -6.67
N ILE A 48 -5.66 2.82 -6.15
CA ILE A 48 -5.51 3.50 -4.86
C ILE A 48 -5.55 2.46 -3.74
N ASN A 49 -4.61 2.47 -2.79
CA ASN A 49 -4.49 1.45 -1.72
C ASN A 49 -4.09 2.08 -0.37
N ASP A 50 -4.69 3.21 -0.02
CA ASP A 50 -4.32 3.96 1.18
C ASP A 50 -4.52 3.19 2.48
N PHE A 51 -3.65 3.42 3.46
CA PHE A 51 -3.81 2.81 4.78
C PHE A 51 -5.06 3.32 5.50
N TYR A 52 -5.97 2.42 5.84
CA TYR A 52 -7.18 2.68 6.63
C TYR A 52 -8.11 3.78 6.07
N SER A 53 -8.00 4.11 4.78
CA SER A 53 -8.73 5.26 4.22
C SER A 53 -9.31 4.92 2.85
N THR A 54 -10.61 5.21 2.70
CA THR A 54 -11.30 5.24 1.40
C THR A 54 -11.64 6.67 0.98
N ASP A 55 -11.20 7.67 1.76
CA ASP A 55 -11.60 9.07 1.60
C ASP A 55 -11.11 9.67 0.25
N GLY A 56 -10.07 9.06 -0.36
CA GLY A 56 -9.54 9.47 -1.65
C GLY A 56 -10.28 8.91 -2.87
N TYR A 57 -11.28 8.04 -2.68
CA TYR A 57 -11.92 7.32 -3.80
C TYR A 57 -12.63 8.24 -4.79
N ASP A 58 -13.36 9.26 -4.32
CA ASP A 58 -14.11 10.17 -5.20
C ASP A 58 -13.18 11.03 -6.08
N GLU A 59 -12.11 11.55 -5.49
CA GLU A 59 -11.06 12.29 -6.20
C GLU A 59 -10.33 11.37 -7.19
N TRP A 60 -9.99 10.15 -6.76
CA TRP A 60 -9.36 9.13 -7.61
C TRP A 60 -10.21 8.76 -8.81
N ALA A 61 -11.50 8.49 -8.60
CA ALA A 61 -12.45 8.13 -9.65
C ALA A 61 -12.57 9.24 -10.69
N SER A 62 -12.77 10.47 -10.23
CA SER A 62 -12.93 11.65 -11.09
C SER A 62 -11.65 11.92 -11.90
N ALA A 63 -10.49 11.93 -11.23
CA ALA A 63 -9.22 12.21 -11.88
C ALA A 63 -8.77 11.09 -12.85
N CYS A 64 -9.13 9.83 -12.57
CA CYS A 64 -8.94 8.72 -13.50
C CYS A 64 -9.81 8.87 -14.75
N ALA A 65 -11.09 9.24 -14.58
CA ALA A 65 -12.01 9.44 -15.70
C ALA A 65 -11.52 10.53 -16.66
N GLU A 66 -11.03 11.67 -16.14
CA GLU A 66 -10.42 12.74 -16.94
C GLU A 66 -9.25 12.26 -17.80
N ARG A 67 -8.51 11.25 -17.32
CA ARG A 67 -7.29 10.71 -17.93
C ARG A 67 -7.50 9.41 -18.69
N LYS A 68 -8.75 8.92 -18.77
CA LYS A 68 -9.11 7.62 -19.38
C LYS A 68 -8.30 6.46 -18.78
N LEU A 69 -8.10 6.51 -17.47
CA LEU A 69 -7.49 5.44 -16.68
C LEU A 69 -8.60 4.64 -16.00
N PHE A 70 -8.43 3.33 -15.89
CA PHE A 70 -9.37 2.50 -15.15
C PHE A 70 -8.99 2.49 -13.65
N PRO A 71 -9.88 2.97 -12.75
CA PRO A 71 -9.60 2.97 -11.31
C PRO A 71 -9.90 1.59 -10.69
N LEU A 72 -8.96 1.08 -9.91
CA LEU A 72 -9.20 0.03 -8.91
C LEU A 72 -9.30 0.69 -7.53
N PHE A 73 -10.35 0.36 -6.78
CA PHE A 73 -10.57 0.89 -5.43
C PHE A 73 -10.08 -0.12 -4.40
N ASN A 74 -8.94 0.17 -3.78
CA ASN A 74 -8.31 -0.71 -2.81
C ASN A 74 -7.98 0.02 -1.51
N ILE A 75 -7.62 -0.74 -0.48
CA ILE A 75 -7.30 -0.23 0.86
C ILE A 75 -6.29 -1.14 1.53
N GLU A 76 -5.45 -0.60 2.42
CA GLU A 76 -4.47 -1.37 3.18
C GLU A 76 -4.70 -1.31 4.68
N TYR A 77 -4.41 -2.44 5.34
CA TYR A 77 -4.50 -2.63 6.78
C TYR A 77 -3.24 -3.24 7.36
N ILE A 78 -2.96 -2.91 8.61
CA ILE A 78 -2.07 -3.69 9.48
C ILE A 78 -2.95 -4.41 10.49
N SER A 79 -2.78 -5.72 10.57
CA SER A 79 -3.50 -6.62 11.47
C SER A 79 -2.54 -7.47 12.28
N LEU A 80 -3.09 -8.28 13.19
CA LEU A 80 -2.34 -9.25 13.95
C LEU A 80 -2.95 -10.64 13.81
N ASN A 81 -2.16 -11.59 13.32
CA ASN A 81 -2.47 -13.01 13.45
C ASN A 81 -1.88 -13.54 14.76
N ARG A 82 -2.77 -13.90 15.70
CA ARG A 82 -2.36 -14.32 17.06
C ARG A 82 -1.68 -15.68 17.10
N GLU A 83 -2.04 -16.59 16.20
CA GLU A 83 -1.41 -17.92 16.12
C GLU A 83 0.04 -17.79 15.63
N ASP A 84 0.26 -17.02 14.55
CA ASP A 84 1.60 -16.74 14.03
C ASP A 84 2.44 -15.98 15.06
N GLN A 85 1.84 -15.02 15.78
CA GLN A 85 2.52 -14.30 16.87
C GLN A 85 2.96 -15.26 17.98
N ALA A 86 2.06 -16.12 18.46
CA ALA A 86 2.35 -17.09 19.52
C ALA A 86 3.43 -18.10 19.09
N ALA A 87 3.46 -18.45 17.80
CA ALA A 87 4.48 -19.31 17.22
C ALA A 87 5.81 -18.59 16.89
N GLY A 88 5.88 -17.26 17.06
CA GLY A 88 7.06 -16.47 16.74
C GLY A 88 7.34 -16.33 15.23
N ILE A 89 6.34 -16.59 14.38
CA ILE A 89 6.46 -16.59 12.92
C ILE A 89 6.42 -15.17 12.39
N LYS A 90 7.45 -14.76 11.66
CA LYS A 90 7.45 -13.50 10.90
C LYS A 90 6.77 -13.70 9.55
N VAL A 91 5.79 -12.84 9.28
CA VAL A 91 4.84 -12.97 8.15
C VAL A 91 5.25 -12.00 7.04
N ASN A 92 4.38 -11.10 6.57
CA ASN A 92 4.76 -9.96 5.71
C ASN A 92 5.13 -8.70 6.51
N ASP A 93 5.46 -8.87 7.80
CA ASP A 93 6.35 -7.97 8.55
C ASP A 93 7.59 -8.76 8.97
N PRO A 94 8.78 -8.43 8.47
CA PRO A 94 10.00 -9.21 8.74
C PRO A 94 10.55 -8.98 10.16
N ASN A 95 10.01 -8.02 10.90
CA ASN A 95 10.50 -7.63 12.23
C ASN A 95 9.58 -8.04 13.36
N ASN A 96 8.27 -8.20 13.10
CA ASN A 96 7.27 -8.39 14.14
C ASN A 96 6.47 -9.68 13.91
N PRO A 97 6.67 -10.72 14.74
CA PRO A 97 5.91 -11.96 14.64
C PRO A 97 4.40 -11.76 14.66
N GLY A 98 3.71 -12.43 13.73
CA GLY A 98 2.26 -12.37 13.55
C GLY A 98 1.70 -11.03 13.06
N ARG A 99 2.49 -9.97 12.90
CA ARG A 99 1.99 -8.73 12.30
C ARG A 99 1.78 -8.97 10.81
N THR A 100 0.57 -8.72 10.34
CA THR A 100 0.15 -9.07 8.99
C THR A 100 -0.47 -7.87 8.29
N TYR A 101 0.17 -7.44 7.22
CA TYR A 101 -0.40 -6.49 6.28
C TYR A 101 -1.44 -7.20 5.42
N LEU A 102 -2.58 -6.55 5.20
CA LEU A 102 -3.65 -7.05 4.35
C LEU A 102 -4.16 -5.91 3.48
N SER A 103 -4.31 -6.18 2.20
CA SER A 103 -5.04 -5.29 1.30
C SER A 103 -6.46 -5.80 1.08
N GLY A 104 -7.38 -4.88 0.85
CA GLY A 104 -8.66 -5.17 0.23
C GLY A 104 -8.63 -4.69 -1.21
N LYS A 105 -8.91 -5.55 -2.19
CA LYS A 105 -8.92 -5.18 -3.62
C LYS A 105 -10.33 -5.12 -4.18
N GLY A 106 -10.61 -4.13 -5.03
CA GLY A 106 -11.87 -3.99 -5.76
C GLY A 106 -13.09 -3.72 -4.86
N LEU A 107 -12.92 -2.87 -3.85
CA LEU A 107 -13.99 -2.47 -2.93
C LEU A 107 -15.14 -1.77 -3.66
N ALA A 108 -16.30 -1.73 -3.00
CA ALA A 108 -17.46 -1.00 -3.51
C ALA A 108 -17.15 0.51 -3.66
N PHE A 109 -17.68 1.09 -4.74
CA PHE A 109 -17.67 2.53 -4.98
C PHE A 109 -19.08 3.01 -5.37
N PRO A 110 -19.64 4.04 -4.72
CA PRO A 110 -19.10 4.80 -3.59
C PRO A 110 -18.77 3.93 -2.37
N ALA A 111 -17.77 4.34 -1.60
CA ALA A 111 -17.31 3.58 -0.44
C ALA A 111 -18.45 3.40 0.57
N LYS A 112 -18.66 2.16 1.01
CA LYS A 112 -19.65 1.84 2.03
C LYS A 112 -19.10 0.79 2.97
N LEU A 113 -19.34 0.99 4.26
CA LEU A 113 -19.02 0.03 5.32
C LEU A 113 -20.19 0.04 6.30
N ASP A 114 -20.74 -1.13 6.63
CA ASP A 114 -21.84 -1.27 7.57
C ASP A 114 -21.31 -1.32 9.01
N GLU A 115 -22.17 -1.06 10.00
CA GLU A 115 -21.80 -1.27 11.41
C GLU A 115 -21.73 -2.75 11.76
N PRO A 116 -20.82 -3.17 12.68
CA PRO A 116 -19.92 -2.35 13.49
C PRO A 116 -18.58 -1.97 12.79
N PHE A 117 -18.38 -2.41 11.55
CA PHE A 117 -17.10 -2.27 10.85
C PHE A 117 -16.73 -0.80 10.57
N ALA A 118 -17.72 0.05 10.28
CA ALA A 118 -17.52 1.50 10.15
C ALA A 118 -16.93 2.12 11.42
N SER A 119 -17.52 1.82 12.58
CA SER A 119 -17.01 2.27 13.87
C SER A 119 -15.62 1.69 14.18
N GLN A 120 -15.35 0.43 13.83
CA GLN A 120 -14.03 -0.19 14.00
C GLN A 120 -12.95 0.52 13.18
N LEU A 121 -13.21 0.80 11.90
CA LEU A 121 -12.27 1.52 11.03
C LEU A 121 -12.01 2.95 11.55
N SER A 122 -13.07 3.66 11.95
CA SER A 122 -12.96 5.00 12.53
C SER A 122 -12.10 5.01 13.80
N HIS A 123 -12.31 4.03 14.69
CA HIS A 123 -11.51 3.87 15.89
C HIS A 123 -10.04 3.59 15.56
N LEU A 124 -9.77 2.67 14.63
CA LEU A 124 -8.40 2.34 14.18
C LEU A 124 -7.67 3.57 13.63
N ARG A 125 -8.34 4.40 12.82
CA ARG A 125 -7.78 5.67 12.31
C ARG A 125 -7.43 6.64 13.43
N LYS A 126 -8.31 6.75 14.44
CA LYS A 126 -8.10 7.62 15.61
C LYS A 126 -6.89 7.18 16.42
N GLU A 127 -6.80 5.90 16.78
CA GLU A 127 -5.67 5.35 17.55
C GLU A 127 -4.36 5.47 16.78
N SER A 128 -4.38 5.25 15.47
CA SER A 128 -3.20 5.40 14.62
C SER A 128 -2.68 6.85 14.55
N ASN A 129 -3.58 7.84 14.52
CA ASN A 129 -3.20 9.25 14.63
C ASN A 129 -2.71 9.61 16.04
N LEU A 130 -3.34 9.07 17.09
CA LEU A 130 -2.90 9.28 18.48
C LEU A 130 -1.48 8.77 18.71
N HIS A 131 -1.15 7.59 18.17
CA HIS A 131 0.22 7.05 18.21
C HIS A 131 1.22 8.00 17.53
N SER A 132 0.89 8.51 16.34
CA SER A 132 1.73 9.49 15.65
C SER A 132 1.86 10.82 16.43
N LEU A 133 0.81 11.26 17.12
CA LEU A 133 0.85 12.44 17.99
C LEU A 133 1.81 12.22 19.17
N MET A 134 1.79 11.04 19.79
CA MET A 134 2.72 10.72 20.87
C MET A 134 4.17 10.74 20.38
N MET A 135 4.45 10.25 19.17
CA MET A 135 5.78 10.35 18.55
C MET A 135 6.17 11.80 18.27
N CYS A 136 5.24 12.62 17.77
CA CYS A 136 5.44 14.06 17.57
C CYS A 136 5.84 14.76 18.88
N ASN A 137 5.17 14.45 19.98
CA ASN A 137 5.52 15.00 21.30
C ASN A 137 6.94 14.62 21.73
N LYS A 138 7.37 13.37 21.48
CA LYS A 138 8.75 12.96 21.75
C LYS A 138 9.77 13.70 20.87
N ILE A 139 9.45 13.97 19.61
CA ILE A 139 10.29 14.81 18.73
C ILE A 139 10.41 16.21 19.34
N ASN A 140 9.31 16.83 19.76
CA ASN A 140 9.33 18.18 20.35
C ASN A 140 10.17 18.25 21.62
N HIS A 141 10.06 17.26 22.52
CA HIS A 141 10.93 17.16 23.69
C HIS A 141 12.42 17.02 23.31
N LEU A 142 12.73 16.26 22.26
CA LEU A 142 14.10 16.13 21.78
C LEU A 142 14.62 17.44 21.17
N VAL A 143 13.81 18.14 20.38
CA VAL A 143 14.16 19.44 19.79
C VAL A 143 14.44 20.48 20.88
N ASP A 144 13.64 20.51 21.95
CA ASP A 144 13.84 21.39 23.11
C ASP A 144 15.15 21.06 23.86
N ASN A 145 15.42 19.78 24.12
CA ASN A 145 16.69 19.33 24.72
C ASN A 145 17.91 19.72 23.87
N CYS A 146 17.78 19.74 22.54
CA CYS A 146 18.80 20.21 21.61
C CYS A 146 18.80 21.74 21.42
N ARG A 147 17.98 22.48 22.17
CA ARG A 147 17.82 23.95 22.10
C ARG A 147 17.45 24.45 20.69
N GLY A 148 16.62 23.70 19.98
CA GLY A 148 16.23 24.03 18.60
C GLY A 148 15.41 25.31 18.48
N GLY A 149 14.65 25.67 19.53
CA GLY A 149 13.83 26.90 19.55
C GLY A 149 12.64 26.87 18.58
N PHE A 150 12.16 25.68 18.24
CA PHE A 150 10.94 25.46 17.45
C PHE A 150 10.27 24.16 17.90
N GLU A 151 9.03 23.94 17.47
CA GLU A 151 8.30 22.69 17.67
C GLU A 151 7.52 22.31 16.41
N LEU A 152 7.17 21.02 16.33
CA LEU A 152 6.24 20.50 15.34
C LEU A 152 4.82 20.59 15.89
N ASN A 153 3.93 21.19 15.09
CA ASN A 153 2.51 21.21 15.38
C ASN A 153 1.82 20.05 14.63
N PHE A 154 1.27 19.10 15.38
CA PHE A 154 0.64 17.91 14.81
C PHE A 154 -0.58 18.24 13.95
N ASP A 155 -1.41 19.19 14.37
CA ASP A 155 -2.62 19.57 13.62
C ASP A 155 -2.25 20.30 12.33
N GLU A 156 -1.21 21.13 12.34
CA GLU A 156 -0.65 21.74 11.12
C GLU A 156 -0.11 20.66 10.17
N ILE A 157 0.64 19.67 10.67
CA ILE A 157 1.14 18.55 9.86
C ILE A 157 -0.02 17.79 9.23
N LYS A 158 -1.04 17.46 10.03
CA LYS A 158 -2.22 16.74 9.57
C LYS A 158 -2.96 17.51 8.47
N ALA A 159 -3.11 18.83 8.62
CA ALA A 159 -3.84 19.67 7.67
C ALA A 159 -3.06 19.99 6.39
N SER A 160 -1.72 20.14 6.49
CA SER A 160 -0.89 20.63 5.38
C SER A 160 -0.19 19.53 4.59
N LEU A 161 0.19 18.42 5.23
CA LEU A 161 0.96 17.35 4.62
C LEU A 161 0.13 16.11 4.29
N THR A 162 -1.12 16.04 4.74
CA THR A 162 -1.97 14.86 4.61
C THR A 162 -3.41 15.28 4.33
N LYS A 163 -4.27 14.30 4.02
CA LYS A 163 -5.74 14.45 4.00
C LYS A 163 -6.41 13.79 5.20
N GLY A 164 -5.72 13.67 6.34
CA GLY A 164 -6.29 13.26 7.62
C GLY A 164 -5.56 12.15 8.37
N MET A 165 -4.52 11.55 7.78
CA MET A 165 -3.77 10.43 8.36
C MET A 165 -2.28 10.79 8.49
N VAL A 166 -1.83 11.00 9.72
CA VAL A 166 -0.40 11.23 10.01
C VAL A 166 0.31 9.88 10.18
N ARG A 167 1.58 9.87 9.77
CA ARG A 167 2.48 8.72 9.77
C ARG A 167 3.86 9.20 10.19
N GLU A 168 4.72 8.29 10.64
CA GLU A 168 6.13 8.57 10.96
C GLU A 168 6.83 9.39 9.86
N ARG A 169 6.51 9.10 8.60
CA ARG A 169 7.10 9.76 7.44
C ARG A 169 6.72 11.24 7.32
N HIS A 170 5.48 11.60 7.67
CA HIS A 170 5.06 13.00 7.74
C HIS A 170 5.81 13.75 8.84
N LEU A 171 6.05 13.10 9.99
CA LEU A 171 6.84 13.69 11.08
C LEU A 171 8.29 13.93 10.65
N ALA A 172 8.89 12.96 9.94
CA ALA A 172 10.25 13.10 9.41
C ALA A 172 10.36 14.26 8.39
N LYS A 173 9.40 14.36 7.46
CA LYS A 173 9.29 15.47 6.50
C LYS A 173 9.13 16.82 7.21
N ALA A 174 8.19 16.92 8.14
CA ALA A 174 7.94 18.14 8.89
C ALA A 174 9.17 18.59 9.70
N LEU A 175 9.89 17.65 10.32
CA LEU A 175 11.13 17.94 11.03
C LEU A 175 12.21 18.48 10.09
N ARG A 176 12.42 17.82 8.93
CA ARG A 176 13.37 18.31 7.91
C ARG A 176 13.03 19.73 7.47
N GLU A 177 11.77 20.00 7.13
CA GLU A 177 11.31 21.30 6.65
C GLU A 177 11.49 22.39 7.71
N LYS A 178 11.17 22.11 8.98
CA LYS A 178 11.38 23.06 10.08
C LYS A 178 12.86 23.33 10.31
N ILE A 179 13.73 22.32 10.29
CA ILE A 179 15.20 22.50 10.40
C ILE A 179 15.72 23.39 9.27
N ALA A 180 15.34 23.10 8.02
CA ALA A 180 15.77 23.88 6.86
C ALA A 180 15.26 25.34 6.89
N SER A 181 14.07 25.58 7.49
CA SER A 181 13.56 26.94 7.67
C SER A 181 14.26 27.72 8.79
N ARG A 182 14.79 27.02 9.80
CA ARG A 182 15.37 27.60 11.01
C ARG A 182 16.87 27.89 10.89
N TYR A 183 17.59 27.06 10.14
CA TYR A 183 19.03 27.11 9.99
C TYR A 183 19.38 27.29 8.52
N HIS A 184 20.13 28.34 8.20
CA HIS A 184 20.27 28.82 6.83
C HIS A 184 21.57 28.37 6.17
N THR A 185 22.53 27.85 6.94
CA THR A 185 23.76 27.25 6.40
C THR A 185 23.76 25.72 6.55
N VAL A 186 24.54 25.07 5.69
CA VAL A 186 24.74 23.62 5.71
C VAL A 186 25.32 23.18 7.05
N GLU A 187 26.31 23.93 7.55
CA GLU A 187 27.02 23.63 8.79
C GLU A 187 26.08 23.71 10.00
N GLU A 188 25.18 24.69 10.05
CA GLU A 188 24.18 24.82 11.10
C GLU A 188 23.20 23.64 11.08
N GLN A 189 22.70 23.26 9.90
CA GLN A 189 21.78 22.13 9.76
C GLN A 189 22.45 20.81 10.15
N GLU A 190 23.65 20.54 9.65
CA GLU A 190 24.42 19.33 9.99
C GLU A 190 24.75 19.25 11.48
N HIS A 191 25.11 20.39 12.10
CA HIS A 191 25.33 20.47 13.53
C HIS A 191 24.07 20.14 14.34
N PHE A 192 22.91 20.65 13.91
CA PHE A 192 21.65 20.37 14.56
C PHE A 192 21.21 18.91 14.38
N TYR A 193 21.33 18.34 13.18
CA TYR A 193 21.09 16.91 12.95
C TYR A 193 22.00 16.04 13.82
N LYS A 194 23.29 16.40 13.93
CA LYS A 194 24.22 15.70 14.81
C LYS A 194 23.76 15.70 16.26
N SER A 195 23.24 16.83 16.73
CA SER A 195 22.68 16.96 18.08
C SER A 195 21.43 16.09 18.27
N LEU A 196 20.49 16.16 17.32
CA LEU A 196 19.27 15.33 17.34
C LEU A 196 19.58 13.83 17.33
N PHE A 197 20.59 13.39 16.58
CA PHE A 197 20.96 11.98 16.46
C PHE A 197 21.92 11.50 17.56
N GLY A 198 22.04 12.25 18.66
CA GLY A 198 22.87 11.86 19.80
C GLY A 198 24.36 11.79 19.46
N GLY A 199 24.83 12.69 18.61
CA GLY A 199 26.24 12.82 18.19
C GLY A 199 26.58 12.16 16.86
N LYS A 200 25.67 11.38 16.26
CA LYS A 200 25.87 10.76 14.94
C LYS A 200 25.73 11.81 13.84
N GLN A 201 26.67 11.85 12.89
CA GLN A 201 26.56 12.74 11.74
C GLN A 201 25.47 12.26 10.77
N LEU A 202 24.80 13.23 10.14
CA LEU A 202 23.96 12.99 8.97
C LEU A 202 24.84 12.46 7.84
N LYS A 203 24.48 11.32 7.25
CA LYS A 203 25.22 10.71 6.13
C LYS A 203 24.66 11.12 4.79
N SER A 204 23.35 11.34 4.71
CA SER A 204 22.68 11.77 3.49
C SER A 204 23.08 13.21 3.11
N ASN A 205 23.16 13.48 1.81
CA ASN A 205 23.29 14.84 1.31
C ASN A 205 22.00 15.64 1.59
N LEU A 206 22.11 16.83 2.17
CA LEU A 206 20.96 17.70 2.51
C LEU A 206 20.05 18.04 1.32
N SER A 207 20.59 18.07 0.10
CA SER A 207 19.80 18.29 -1.12
C SER A 207 18.88 17.10 -1.46
N ASN A 208 19.18 15.91 -0.95
CA ASN A 208 18.36 14.71 -1.12
C ASN A 208 17.37 14.58 0.04
N SER A 209 16.23 15.27 -0.09
CA SER A 209 15.19 15.29 0.94
C SER A 209 14.72 13.89 1.35
N ALA A 210 14.53 12.97 0.39
CA ALA A 210 14.08 11.61 0.67
C ALA A 210 15.10 10.81 1.49
N ALA A 211 16.40 10.97 1.21
CA ALA A 211 17.46 10.32 1.99
C ALA A 211 17.52 10.89 3.41
N VAL A 212 17.45 12.21 3.57
CA VAL A 212 17.42 12.88 4.88
C VAL A 212 16.22 12.42 5.71
N GLU A 213 15.02 12.40 5.13
CA GLU A 213 13.79 11.96 5.81
C GLU A 213 13.87 10.49 6.24
N ASN A 214 14.45 9.62 5.41
CA ASN A 214 14.67 8.22 5.78
C ASN A 214 15.70 8.08 6.91
N GLU A 215 16.75 8.91 6.93
CA GLU A 215 17.75 8.92 8.00
C GLU A 215 17.18 9.45 9.33
N ILE A 216 16.34 10.50 9.28
CA ILE A 216 15.55 10.99 10.43
C ILE A 216 14.70 9.85 10.98
N ARG A 217 13.92 9.18 10.12
CA ARG A 217 13.05 8.08 10.52
C ARG A 217 13.84 6.93 11.15
N GLY A 218 14.96 6.54 10.55
CA GLY A 218 15.82 5.47 11.05
C GLY A 218 16.48 5.78 12.39
N ASN A 219 16.94 7.01 12.61
CA ASN A 219 17.61 7.39 13.86
C ASN A 219 16.63 7.72 15.00
N LEU A 220 15.46 8.27 14.70
CA LEU A 220 14.56 8.82 15.72
C LEU A 220 13.27 8.03 15.91
N LEU A 221 12.68 7.54 14.82
CA LEU A 221 11.28 7.08 14.79
C LEU A 221 11.13 5.56 14.65
N LYS A 222 12.22 4.81 14.52
CA LYS A 222 12.21 3.34 14.50
C LYS A 222 12.72 2.76 15.82
N ALA A 223 12.50 1.47 16.03
CA ALA A 223 12.93 0.75 17.22
C ALA A 223 14.38 1.10 17.61
N GLY A 224 14.57 1.55 18.86
CA GLY A 224 15.84 2.05 19.38
C GLY A 224 16.06 3.57 19.25
N GLY A 225 15.21 4.28 18.49
CA GLY A 225 15.23 5.74 18.39
C GLY A 225 14.53 6.43 19.57
N ILE A 226 14.99 7.64 19.92
CA ILE A 226 14.51 8.39 21.10
C ILE A 226 13.02 8.75 21.00
N ALA A 227 12.53 8.99 19.78
CA ALA A 227 11.15 9.35 19.50
C ALA A 227 10.28 8.14 19.09
N PHE A 228 10.82 6.93 19.16
CA PHE A 228 10.07 5.72 18.88
C PHE A 228 9.08 5.40 20.01
N ILE A 229 7.90 4.92 19.61
CA ILE A 229 6.88 4.41 20.51
C ILE A 229 6.47 3.04 20.00
N PRO A 230 6.67 1.96 20.77
CA PRO A 230 6.20 0.66 20.37
C PRO A 230 4.67 0.68 20.27
N GLU A 231 4.14 0.11 19.20
CA GLU A 231 2.71 -0.12 19.06
C GLU A 231 2.27 -1.21 20.05
N ASP A 232 1.12 -1.03 20.71
CA ASP A 232 0.52 -2.07 21.54
C ASP A 232 -0.08 -3.14 20.61
N PRO A 233 0.28 -4.44 20.74
CA PRO A 233 -0.36 -5.51 20.00
C PRO A 233 -1.91 -5.51 20.10
N LYS A 234 -2.46 -4.98 21.19
CA LYS A 234 -3.92 -4.83 21.39
C LYS A 234 -4.54 -3.73 20.52
N ALA A 235 -3.75 -2.83 19.95
CA ALA A 235 -4.20 -1.78 19.05
C ALA A 235 -4.40 -2.27 17.61
N PHE A 236 -3.92 -3.47 17.26
CA PHE A 236 -4.18 -4.08 15.96
C PHE A 236 -5.47 -4.90 16.00
N LEU A 237 -6.26 -4.79 14.93
CA LEU A 237 -7.37 -5.69 14.68
C LEU A 237 -6.84 -7.11 14.41
N ASP A 238 -7.65 -8.12 14.77
CA ASP A 238 -7.36 -9.49 14.37
C ASP A 238 -7.41 -9.61 12.84
N MET A 239 -6.54 -10.46 12.28
CA MET A 239 -6.48 -10.70 10.84
C MET A 239 -7.83 -11.15 10.26
N GLU A 240 -8.60 -11.99 10.98
CA GLU A 240 -9.92 -12.41 10.51
C GLU A 240 -10.93 -11.26 10.53
N ASP A 241 -10.87 -10.38 11.54
CA ASP A 241 -11.71 -9.18 11.63
C ASP A 241 -11.46 -8.25 10.44
N VAL A 242 -10.18 -8.06 10.06
CA VAL A 242 -9.83 -7.28 8.87
C VAL A 242 -10.35 -7.94 7.59
N CYS A 243 -10.29 -9.26 7.47
CA CYS A 243 -10.87 -9.96 6.33
C CYS A 243 -12.40 -9.78 6.27
N MET A 244 -13.09 -9.82 7.41
CA MET A 244 -14.53 -9.55 7.48
C MET A 244 -14.85 -8.11 7.07
N LEU A 245 -14.07 -7.15 7.56
CA LEU A 245 -14.20 -5.74 7.22
C LEU A 245 -14.05 -5.51 5.72
N ILE A 246 -12.99 -6.06 5.10
CA ILE A 246 -12.76 -5.96 3.66
C ILE A 246 -13.95 -6.54 2.87
N ARG A 247 -14.45 -7.72 3.27
CA ARG A 247 -15.61 -8.34 2.62
C ARG A 247 -16.89 -7.53 2.80
N ASN A 248 -17.10 -6.91 3.96
CA ASN A 248 -18.24 -6.02 4.19
C ASN A 248 -18.17 -4.76 3.32
N ALA A 249 -16.97 -4.23 3.09
CA ALA A 249 -16.72 -3.15 2.15
C ALA A 249 -16.88 -3.56 0.67
N GLY A 250 -17.28 -4.82 0.40
CA GLY A 250 -17.43 -5.37 -0.93
C GLY A 250 -16.11 -5.67 -1.63
N GLY A 251 -15.01 -5.79 -0.90
CA GLY A 251 -13.67 -6.06 -1.45
C GLY A 251 -13.24 -7.52 -1.30
N ILE A 252 -12.09 -7.81 -1.91
CA ILE A 252 -11.40 -9.10 -1.89
C ILE A 252 -10.24 -9.01 -0.89
N PRO A 253 -10.23 -9.80 0.20
CA PRO A 253 -9.05 -9.91 1.05
C PRO A 253 -7.85 -10.43 0.26
N THR A 254 -6.76 -9.67 0.30
CA THR A 254 -5.54 -9.88 -0.47
C THR A 254 -4.34 -9.83 0.45
N TYR A 255 -3.45 -10.82 0.32
CA TYR A 255 -2.20 -10.88 1.08
C TYR A 255 -1.05 -10.29 0.25
N PRO A 256 -0.45 -9.17 0.67
CA PRO A 256 0.79 -8.66 0.07
C PRO A 256 1.97 -9.53 0.46
N LEU A 257 2.67 -10.09 -0.52
CA LEU A 257 3.93 -10.81 -0.32
C LEU A 257 5.11 -9.84 -0.29
N LEU A 258 6.04 -10.10 0.63
CA LEU A 258 7.38 -9.50 0.59
C LEU A 258 8.29 -10.27 -0.36
N ALA A 259 8.11 -11.59 -0.44
CA ALA A 259 8.96 -12.56 -1.12
C ALA A 259 10.45 -12.37 -0.78
N ASP A 260 11.35 -12.30 -1.76
CA ASP A 260 12.78 -12.20 -1.52
C ASP A 260 13.26 -10.76 -1.22
N ASP A 261 14.12 -10.61 -0.21
CA ASP A 261 14.84 -9.37 0.06
C ASP A 261 16.08 -9.20 -0.84
N ASN A 262 16.82 -8.10 -0.67
CA ASN A 262 18.04 -7.80 -1.43
C ASN A 262 19.13 -8.89 -1.35
N ASN A 263 19.10 -9.73 -0.32
CA ASN A 263 20.03 -10.84 -0.09
C ASN A 263 19.44 -12.20 -0.51
N GLY A 264 18.22 -12.23 -1.05
CA GLY A 264 17.52 -13.45 -1.42
C GLY A 264 16.85 -14.17 -0.25
N ASN A 265 16.73 -13.52 0.92
CA ASN A 265 16.06 -14.11 2.08
C ASN A 265 14.55 -13.91 2.01
N PHE A 266 13.81 -14.85 2.59
CA PHE A 266 12.37 -14.80 2.77
C PHE A 266 12.05 -14.71 4.26
N THR A 267 10.82 -14.31 4.58
CA THR A 267 10.31 -14.46 5.95
C THR A 267 9.99 -15.91 6.27
N ASP A 268 9.82 -16.22 7.55
CA ASP A 268 9.55 -17.59 8.02
C ASP A 268 8.29 -18.17 7.34
N PHE A 269 7.28 -17.32 7.16
CA PHE A 269 6.02 -17.68 6.52
C PHE A 269 6.16 -17.87 5.00
N GLU A 270 6.91 -17.00 4.33
CA GLU A 270 6.90 -16.89 2.86
C GLU A 270 7.93 -17.77 2.14
N ALA A 271 8.81 -18.45 2.87
CA ALA A 271 9.87 -19.28 2.30
C ALA A 271 9.38 -20.46 1.43
N SER A 272 8.12 -20.88 1.55
CA SER A 272 7.49 -21.90 0.68
C SER A 272 6.15 -21.41 0.16
N LYS A 273 6.11 -21.05 -1.12
CA LYS A 273 4.89 -20.65 -1.84
C LYS A 273 3.75 -21.67 -1.73
N GLU A 274 4.07 -22.96 -1.68
CA GLU A 274 3.10 -24.05 -1.52
C GLU A 274 2.43 -23.98 -0.16
N LYS A 275 3.22 -23.87 0.92
CA LYS A 275 2.69 -23.75 2.29
C LYS A 275 1.89 -22.46 2.46
N VAL A 276 2.37 -21.34 1.92
CA VAL A 276 1.64 -20.06 1.94
C VAL A 276 0.29 -20.22 1.26
N ALA A 277 0.24 -20.78 0.05
CA ALA A 277 -1.02 -20.98 -0.67
C ALA A 277 -2.01 -21.85 0.11
N GLU A 278 -1.55 -22.92 0.76
CA GLU A 278 -2.40 -23.75 1.62
C GLU A 278 -2.95 -22.98 2.82
N ILE A 279 -2.09 -22.22 3.52
CA ILE A 279 -2.48 -21.45 4.70
C ILE A 279 -3.45 -20.34 4.31
N LEU A 280 -3.19 -19.59 3.25
CA LEU A 280 -4.09 -18.54 2.76
C LEU A 280 -5.45 -19.10 2.36
N LYS A 281 -5.50 -20.24 1.64
CA LYS A 281 -6.76 -20.94 1.31
C LYS A 281 -7.55 -21.34 2.56
N LYS A 282 -6.87 -21.83 3.60
CA LYS A 282 -7.46 -22.15 4.92
C LYS A 282 -8.01 -20.90 5.60
N ARG A 283 -7.28 -19.78 5.53
CA ARG A 283 -7.68 -18.43 6.00
C ARG A 283 -8.69 -17.73 5.09
N ASN A 284 -9.20 -18.42 4.06
CA ASN A 284 -10.18 -17.88 3.13
C ASN A 284 -9.69 -16.66 2.33
N ILE A 285 -8.38 -16.57 2.10
CA ILE A 285 -7.72 -15.55 1.28
C ILE A 285 -7.31 -16.22 -0.04
N PHE A 286 -7.86 -15.71 -1.15
CA PHE A 286 -7.66 -16.24 -2.51
C PHE A 286 -7.10 -15.17 -3.46
N SER A 287 -6.50 -14.13 -2.91
CA SER A 287 -5.85 -13.07 -3.66
C SER A 287 -4.52 -12.73 -3.01
N VAL A 288 -3.51 -12.49 -3.84
CA VAL A 288 -2.18 -12.08 -3.41
C VAL A 288 -1.70 -10.91 -4.24
N GLU A 289 -0.81 -10.10 -3.68
CA GLU A 289 -0.12 -9.06 -4.42
C GLU A 289 1.38 -9.04 -4.16
N PHE A 290 2.14 -8.47 -5.10
CA PHE A 290 3.59 -8.31 -4.97
C PHE A 290 3.99 -6.85 -5.18
N ILE A 291 4.89 -6.36 -4.31
CA ILE A 291 5.55 -5.06 -4.49
C ILE A 291 6.84 -5.28 -5.28
N THR A 292 6.75 -5.08 -6.60
CA THR A 292 7.70 -5.69 -7.54
C THR A 292 9.13 -5.20 -7.39
N THR A 293 9.33 -3.94 -7.03
CA THR A 293 10.66 -3.32 -6.88
C THR A 293 11.50 -3.98 -5.79
N ARG A 294 10.85 -4.69 -4.86
CA ARG A 294 11.53 -5.45 -3.80
C ARG A 294 12.15 -6.73 -4.29
N ASN A 295 11.64 -7.34 -5.35
CA ASN A 295 11.89 -8.75 -5.68
C ASN A 295 12.76 -8.93 -6.92
N SER A 296 13.53 -10.01 -6.95
CA SER A 296 14.19 -10.44 -8.19
C SER A 296 13.16 -10.90 -9.22
N LEU A 297 13.46 -10.73 -10.52
CA LEU A 297 12.55 -11.12 -11.60
C LEU A 297 12.22 -12.63 -11.53
N ALA A 298 13.21 -13.47 -11.25
CA ALA A 298 13.05 -14.91 -11.18
C ALA A 298 12.06 -15.32 -10.06
N VAL A 299 12.19 -14.73 -8.87
CA VAL A 299 11.28 -15.00 -7.75
C VAL A 299 9.87 -14.51 -8.06
N LEU A 300 9.71 -13.32 -8.65
CA LEU A 300 8.40 -12.84 -9.09
C LEU A 300 7.75 -13.80 -10.08
N GLU A 301 8.47 -14.23 -11.12
CA GLU A 301 7.95 -15.18 -12.11
C GLU A 301 7.53 -16.49 -11.47
N GLU A 302 8.36 -17.06 -10.60
CA GLU A 302 8.07 -18.33 -9.93
C GLU A 302 6.84 -18.22 -9.02
N TYR A 303 6.83 -17.25 -8.10
CA TYR A 303 5.77 -17.12 -7.11
C TYR A 303 4.46 -16.68 -7.75
N ALA A 304 4.47 -15.63 -8.58
CA ALA A 304 3.24 -15.13 -9.22
C ALA A 304 2.59 -16.19 -10.11
N SER A 305 3.40 -16.95 -10.89
CA SER A 305 2.87 -18.05 -11.71
C SER A 305 2.23 -19.12 -10.85
N TYR A 306 2.92 -19.53 -9.76
CA TYR A 306 2.40 -20.55 -8.87
C TYR A 306 1.06 -20.15 -8.25
N PHE A 307 0.95 -18.93 -7.70
CA PHE A 307 -0.32 -18.47 -7.11
C PHE A 307 -1.44 -18.38 -8.15
N GLU A 308 -1.14 -17.91 -9.36
CA GLU A 308 -2.10 -17.87 -10.47
C GLU A 308 -2.61 -19.27 -10.83
N GLU A 309 -1.71 -20.23 -11.02
CA GLU A 309 -2.01 -21.64 -11.29
C GLU A 309 -2.82 -22.29 -10.15
N GLN A 310 -2.61 -21.85 -8.91
CA GLN A 310 -3.37 -22.29 -7.74
C GLN A 310 -4.76 -21.64 -7.62
N GLY A 311 -5.15 -20.81 -8.59
CA GLY A 311 -6.44 -20.16 -8.70
C GLY A 311 -6.55 -18.83 -7.96
N PHE A 312 -5.44 -18.26 -7.47
CA PHE A 312 -5.47 -16.95 -6.83
C PHE A 312 -5.68 -15.84 -7.86
N ILE A 313 -6.20 -14.71 -7.39
CA ILE A 313 -6.01 -13.43 -8.08
C ILE A 313 -4.60 -12.97 -7.74
N VAL A 314 -3.83 -12.57 -8.75
CA VAL A 314 -2.47 -12.05 -8.56
C VAL A 314 -2.41 -10.65 -9.16
N THR A 315 -2.08 -9.67 -8.32
CA THR A 315 -1.85 -8.28 -8.75
C THR A 315 -0.45 -7.81 -8.38
N LEU A 316 0.07 -6.82 -9.10
CA LEU A 316 1.39 -6.25 -8.85
C LEU A 316 1.26 -4.74 -8.65
N GLY A 317 2.12 -4.19 -7.80
CA GLY A 317 2.13 -2.76 -7.49
C GLY A 317 3.48 -2.25 -7.00
N THR A 318 3.55 -0.96 -6.73
CA THR A 318 4.78 -0.26 -6.31
C THR A 318 4.70 0.26 -4.88
N GLU A 319 3.51 0.27 -4.26
CA GLU A 319 3.24 0.90 -2.97
C GLU A 319 3.31 2.44 -3.08
N HIS A 320 4.43 3.03 -3.50
CA HIS A 320 4.72 4.48 -3.42
C HIS A 320 4.59 5.05 -1.99
N ASN A 321 4.90 4.22 -0.99
CA ASN A 321 4.86 4.56 0.43
C ASN A 321 6.23 5.03 0.97
N THR A 322 7.08 5.60 0.12
CA THR A 322 8.36 6.23 0.51
C THR A 322 8.44 7.64 -0.06
N PRO A 323 9.29 8.54 0.47
CA PRO A 323 9.43 9.88 -0.10
C PRO A 323 10.08 9.90 -1.50
N ALA A 324 10.65 8.77 -1.96
CA ALA A 324 11.27 8.69 -3.27
C ALA A 324 10.19 8.65 -4.36
N MET A 325 10.34 9.51 -5.37
CA MET A 325 9.46 9.53 -6.53
C MET A 325 9.91 8.45 -7.53
N GLU A 326 9.40 7.24 -7.35
CA GLU A 326 9.65 6.09 -8.23
C GLU A 326 8.67 6.08 -9.42
N PRO A 327 9.00 5.41 -10.55
CA PRO A 327 8.07 5.23 -11.67
C PRO A 327 6.74 4.57 -11.26
N ILE A 328 5.65 4.90 -11.95
CA ILE A 328 4.37 4.20 -11.83
C ILE A 328 4.41 2.85 -12.55
N GLN A 329 5.11 2.76 -13.67
CA GLN A 329 5.37 1.53 -14.38
C GLN A 329 6.14 0.56 -13.49
N LEU A 330 5.72 -0.71 -13.52
CA LEU A 330 6.31 -1.73 -12.68
C LEU A 330 7.64 -2.24 -13.25
N PHE A 331 8.61 -2.37 -12.35
CA PHE A 331 9.88 -3.05 -12.58
C PHE A 331 10.16 -4.00 -11.42
N ALA A 332 10.89 -5.07 -11.69
CA ALA A 332 11.54 -5.86 -10.65
C ALA A 332 12.75 -5.08 -10.09
N ARG A 333 13.36 -5.60 -9.02
CA ARG A 333 14.54 -5.01 -8.38
C ARG A 333 15.61 -4.61 -9.40
N ASN A 334 16.30 -3.51 -9.11
CA ASN A 334 17.31 -2.88 -9.97
C ASN A 334 16.77 -2.39 -11.32
N ASN A 335 15.51 -1.94 -11.35
CA ASN A 335 14.84 -1.44 -12.55
C ASN A 335 14.78 -2.47 -13.69
N THR A 336 14.70 -3.76 -13.35
CA THR A 336 14.63 -4.84 -14.34
C THR A 336 13.21 -4.89 -14.93
N PRO A 337 13.03 -4.79 -16.26
CA PRO A 337 11.70 -4.88 -16.87
C PRO A 337 11.01 -6.20 -16.53
N LEU A 338 9.70 -6.14 -16.27
CA LEU A 338 8.90 -7.34 -16.06
C LEU A 338 8.74 -8.12 -17.36
N SER A 339 8.67 -9.45 -17.26
CA SER A 339 8.40 -10.30 -18.41
C SER A 339 6.96 -10.18 -18.89
N LYS A 340 6.71 -10.56 -20.15
CA LYS A 340 5.35 -10.62 -20.69
C LYS A 340 4.43 -11.49 -19.83
N LYS A 341 4.95 -12.60 -19.28
CA LYS A 341 4.17 -13.50 -18.41
C LYS A 341 3.65 -12.76 -17.16
N LEU A 342 4.52 -12.01 -16.48
CA LEU A 342 4.11 -11.22 -15.30
C LEU A 342 3.12 -10.12 -15.64
N LEU A 343 3.31 -9.44 -16.77
CA LEU A 343 2.38 -8.42 -17.25
C LEU A 343 1.00 -9.02 -17.54
N ASP A 344 0.96 -10.20 -18.19
CA ASP A 344 -0.28 -10.92 -18.50
C ASP A 344 -1.01 -11.36 -17.21
N ILE A 345 -0.28 -11.95 -16.25
CA ILE A 345 -0.83 -12.38 -14.95
C ILE A 345 -1.44 -11.17 -14.22
N ASN A 346 -0.69 -10.07 -14.11
CA ASN A 346 -1.15 -8.86 -13.43
C ASN A 346 -2.40 -8.27 -14.10
N PHE A 347 -2.40 -8.21 -15.45
CA PHE A 347 -3.55 -7.71 -16.20
C PHE A 347 -4.80 -8.58 -16.01
N GLN A 348 -4.66 -9.91 -15.99
CA GLN A 348 -5.78 -10.80 -15.70
C GLN A 348 -6.30 -10.62 -14.26
N GLY A 349 -5.41 -10.49 -13.27
CA GLY A 349 -5.80 -10.20 -11.89
C GLY A 349 -6.56 -8.87 -11.76
N ALA A 350 -6.11 -7.84 -12.48
CA ALA A 350 -6.82 -6.56 -12.56
C ALA A 350 -8.18 -6.68 -13.26
N CYS A 351 -8.31 -7.49 -14.30
CA CYS A 351 -9.60 -7.75 -14.96
C CYS A 351 -10.59 -8.41 -13.99
N ILE A 352 -10.16 -9.44 -13.24
CA ILE A 352 -11.03 -10.11 -12.26
C ILE A 352 -11.46 -9.10 -11.17
N THR A 353 -10.52 -8.28 -10.70
CA THR A 353 -10.79 -7.24 -9.68
C THR A 353 -11.78 -6.20 -10.22
N ALA A 354 -11.61 -5.72 -11.45
CA ALA A 354 -12.52 -4.79 -12.11
C ALA A 354 -13.93 -5.38 -12.29
N ALA A 355 -14.03 -6.64 -12.70
CA ALA A 355 -15.30 -7.33 -12.83
C ALA A 355 -15.99 -7.51 -11.47
N HIS A 356 -15.22 -7.87 -10.43
CA HIS A 356 -15.73 -7.95 -9.07
C HIS A 356 -16.30 -6.61 -8.59
N GLN A 357 -15.52 -5.54 -8.70
CA GLN A 357 -15.92 -4.18 -8.32
C GLN A 357 -17.22 -3.75 -9.03
N TYR A 358 -17.31 -4.00 -10.34
CA TYR A 358 -18.51 -3.69 -11.12
C TYR A 358 -19.73 -4.48 -10.64
N LEU A 359 -19.61 -5.81 -10.51
CA LEU A 359 -20.73 -6.68 -10.13
C LEU A 359 -21.18 -6.45 -8.68
N VAL A 360 -20.27 -6.16 -7.77
CA VAL A 360 -20.63 -5.73 -6.40
C VAL A 360 -21.46 -4.45 -6.45
N ALA A 361 -21.08 -3.47 -7.27
CA ALA A 361 -21.81 -2.21 -7.40
C ALA A 361 -23.19 -2.37 -8.09
N THR A 362 -23.34 -3.28 -9.06
CA THR A 362 -24.59 -3.42 -9.84
C THR A 362 -25.51 -4.54 -9.36
N GLU A 363 -24.97 -5.60 -8.77
CA GLU A 363 -25.69 -6.83 -8.40
C GLU A 363 -25.53 -7.22 -6.92
N GLY A 364 -24.64 -6.54 -6.18
CA GLY A 364 -24.39 -6.81 -4.75
C GLY A 364 -23.55 -8.05 -4.47
N VAL A 365 -23.07 -8.74 -5.50
CA VAL A 365 -22.17 -9.90 -5.41
C VAL A 365 -21.26 -9.93 -6.62
N GLY A 366 -19.97 -10.19 -6.43
CA GLY A 366 -18.99 -10.29 -7.50
C GLY A 366 -18.28 -11.64 -7.52
N TYR A 367 -16.99 -11.63 -7.85
CA TYR A 367 -16.16 -12.84 -7.90
C TYR A 367 -16.13 -13.68 -6.61
N LEU A 368 -16.28 -13.05 -5.44
CA LEU A 368 -16.40 -13.73 -4.17
C LEU A 368 -17.88 -13.85 -3.79
N ASN A 369 -18.27 -15.04 -3.32
CA ASN A 369 -19.58 -15.22 -2.69
C ASN A 369 -19.61 -14.62 -1.27
N LYS A 370 -20.79 -14.63 -0.62
CA LYS A 370 -20.98 -14.11 0.75
C LYS A 370 -20.09 -14.77 1.82
N LYS A 371 -19.54 -15.96 1.55
CA LYS A 371 -18.59 -16.67 2.43
C LYS A 371 -17.13 -16.39 2.06
N GLY A 372 -16.85 -15.47 1.14
CA GLY A 372 -15.50 -15.13 0.67
C GLY A 372 -14.85 -16.18 -0.23
N LYS A 373 -15.61 -17.16 -0.76
CA LYS A 373 -15.06 -18.15 -1.70
C LYS A 373 -15.14 -17.65 -3.15
N PRO A 374 -14.07 -17.80 -3.94
CA PRO A 374 -14.04 -17.38 -5.33
C PRO A 374 -14.84 -18.30 -6.25
N ASP A 375 -15.45 -17.73 -7.28
CA ASP A 375 -16.08 -18.47 -8.37
C ASP A 375 -15.06 -18.92 -9.42
N LEU A 376 -14.27 -19.93 -9.06
CA LEU A 376 -13.22 -20.48 -9.94
C LEU A 376 -13.78 -21.06 -11.24
N LYS A 377 -15.02 -21.58 -11.23
CA LYS A 377 -15.64 -22.22 -12.40
C LYS A 377 -15.87 -21.22 -13.54
N ASN A 378 -16.20 -19.98 -13.20
CA ASN A 378 -16.51 -18.93 -14.17
C ASN A 378 -15.38 -17.89 -14.31
N ARG A 379 -14.15 -18.17 -13.82
CA ARG A 379 -13.02 -17.22 -13.82
C ARG A 379 -12.82 -16.51 -15.16
N GLU A 380 -12.85 -17.26 -16.27
CA GLU A 380 -12.71 -16.70 -17.63
C GLU A 380 -13.79 -15.66 -17.98
N SER A 381 -15.02 -15.83 -17.46
CA SER A 381 -16.09 -14.86 -17.67
C SER A 381 -15.82 -13.55 -16.92
N TYR A 382 -15.25 -13.61 -15.72
CA TYR A 382 -14.82 -12.41 -14.99
C TYR A 382 -13.65 -11.71 -15.68
N ILE A 383 -12.67 -12.47 -16.21
CA ILE A 383 -11.57 -11.89 -17.00
C ILE A 383 -12.13 -11.17 -18.24
N ALA A 384 -13.04 -11.81 -18.98
CA ALA A 384 -13.65 -11.23 -20.16
C ALA A 384 -14.48 -9.97 -19.86
N LEU A 385 -15.27 -9.99 -18.78
CA LEU A 385 -16.05 -8.83 -18.33
C LEU A 385 -15.13 -7.69 -17.92
N GLY A 386 -14.14 -7.95 -17.06
CA GLY A 386 -13.17 -6.96 -16.61
C GLY A 386 -12.43 -6.29 -17.76
N LYS A 387 -11.99 -7.09 -18.72
CA LYS A 387 -11.36 -6.59 -19.94
C LYS A 387 -12.28 -5.66 -20.72
N ALA A 388 -13.56 -6.03 -20.89
CA ALA A 388 -14.52 -5.20 -21.59
C ALA A 388 -14.77 -3.86 -20.88
N LEU A 389 -14.87 -3.87 -19.55
CA LEU A 389 -15.01 -2.66 -18.72
C LEU A 389 -13.80 -1.75 -18.84
N ILE A 390 -12.60 -2.31 -18.72
CA ILE A 390 -11.33 -1.58 -18.85
C ILE A 390 -11.21 -0.94 -20.24
N GLU A 391 -11.45 -1.71 -21.29
CA GLU A 391 -11.36 -1.21 -22.67
C GLU A 391 -12.43 -0.15 -22.98
N HIS A 392 -13.60 -0.22 -22.33
CA HIS A 392 -14.63 0.80 -22.48
C HIS A 392 -14.13 2.16 -21.96
N ILE A 393 -13.54 2.20 -20.77
CA ILE A 393 -13.01 3.43 -20.15
C ILE A 393 -11.79 3.98 -20.91
N ILE A 394 -10.88 3.12 -21.34
CA ILE A 394 -9.66 3.57 -22.04
C ILE A 394 -9.99 4.16 -23.42
N LYS A 395 -11.05 3.66 -24.08
CA LYS A 395 -11.44 4.08 -25.44
C LYS A 395 -12.51 5.17 -25.48
N SER A 396 -13.33 5.32 -24.44
CA SER A 396 -14.23 6.47 -24.26
C SER A 396 -13.42 7.74 -24.15
#